data_AF-E0MM99-F1
#
_entry.id   AF-E0MM99-F1
#
_cell.length_a   1.000
_cell.length_b   1.000
_cell.length_c   1.000
_cell.angle_alpha   90.00
_cell.angle_beta   90.00
_cell.angle_gamma   90.00
#
_symmetry.space_group_name_H-M   'P 1'
#
loop_
_entity.id
_entity.type
_entity.pdbx_description
1 polymer ?
#
loop_
_entity_poly.entity_id
_entity_poly.type
_entity_poly.pdbx_seq_one_letter_code
_entity_poly.pdbx_strand_id
1 'polypeptide(L)'
;MPPKTRRRGNFAEIPLLPKYAVGKYAKFPGLAYSHPKPFRNWSDTQMTAAIGGWLSQNPPGLELATLALNELRSRRTDMAASMKFAEHDLEPIIWLEEAGAKVRETFPRDLLDAHMEGQGAKGANIYVMLRGGYSSENGIYGAYVGSTGKPVPRRLTEHRKGIKSARGLPRHGIEPLWSLFDFINPVPKKRAAREEWETRLHEALAPVVPKVTGDVAF
;
A
#
# COMPACT_ATOMS: atom_id res chain seq x y z
N MET A 1 -16.03 -60.74 1.77
CA MET A 1 -15.89 -59.36 2.28
C MET A 1 -15.91 -58.40 1.09
N PRO A 2 -16.93 -57.54 0.93
CA PRO A 2 -16.92 -56.51 -0.11
C PRO A 2 -16.17 -55.26 0.39
N PRO A 3 -15.48 -54.51 -0.48
CA PRO A 3 -14.77 -53.30 -0.08
C PRO A 3 -15.77 -52.15 0.17
N LYS A 4 -15.57 -51.46 1.31
CA LYS A 4 -16.32 -50.26 1.71
C LYS A 4 -16.05 -49.12 0.72
N THR A 5 -17.06 -48.71 -0.03
CA THR A 5 -17.13 -47.43 -0.74
C THR A 5 -17.05 -46.27 0.26
N ARG A 6 -15.90 -45.57 0.31
CA ARG A 6 -15.81 -44.24 0.91
C ARG A 6 -16.28 -43.21 -0.10
N ARG A 7 -17.54 -42.75 0.02
CA ARG A 7 -17.97 -41.48 -0.56
C ARG A 7 -17.22 -40.36 0.19
N ARG A 8 -16.16 -39.81 -0.40
CA ARG A 8 -15.68 -38.48 -0.01
C ARG A 8 -16.64 -37.48 -0.64
N GLY A 9 -17.39 -36.79 0.21
CA GLY A 9 -18.22 -35.67 -0.22
C GLY A 9 -17.36 -34.62 -0.90
N ASN A 10 -17.72 -34.29 -2.14
CA ASN A 10 -17.31 -33.04 -2.77
C ASN A 10 -17.95 -31.90 -1.98
N PHE A 11 -17.25 -31.36 -0.99
CA PHE A 11 -17.43 -29.96 -0.66
C PHE A 11 -16.80 -29.20 -1.82
N ALA A 12 -17.63 -28.69 -2.73
CA ALA A 12 -17.19 -27.67 -3.66
C ALA A 12 -16.60 -26.53 -2.83
N GLU A 13 -15.29 -26.30 -2.93
CA GLU A 13 -14.67 -25.08 -2.41
C GLU A 13 -15.34 -23.91 -3.12
N ILE A 14 -16.30 -23.27 -2.45
CA ILE A 14 -16.82 -21.98 -2.90
C ILE A 14 -15.61 -21.05 -2.89
N PRO A 15 -15.19 -20.47 -4.03
CA PRO A 15 -14.08 -19.54 -4.04
C PRO A 15 -14.48 -18.37 -3.15
N LEU A 16 -13.83 -18.24 -1.98
CA LEU A 16 -14.08 -17.13 -1.07
C LEU A 16 -13.85 -15.84 -1.86
N LEU A 17 -14.93 -15.07 -2.06
CA LEU A 17 -14.88 -13.80 -2.76
C LEU A 17 -13.87 -12.87 -2.05
N PRO A 18 -13.18 -11.98 -2.79
CA PRO A 18 -12.25 -11.04 -2.19
C PRO A 18 -12.97 -10.15 -1.16
N LYS A 19 -12.39 -10.00 0.04
CA LYS A 19 -12.93 -9.13 1.10
C LYS A 19 -13.13 -7.69 0.63
N TYR A 20 -12.22 -7.19 -0.21
CA TYR A 20 -12.25 -5.83 -0.73
C TYR A 20 -12.67 -5.77 -2.19
N ALA A 21 -13.42 -4.73 -2.56
CA ALA A 21 -13.75 -4.46 -3.95
C ALA A 21 -12.50 -4.08 -4.77
N VAL A 22 -12.65 -4.02 -6.10
CA VAL A 22 -11.65 -3.38 -6.96
C VAL A 22 -11.76 -1.87 -6.75
N GLY A 23 -10.73 -1.25 -6.16
CA GLY A 23 -10.76 0.17 -5.80
C GLY A 23 -10.62 1.12 -6.99
N LYS A 24 -11.11 2.35 -6.81
CA LYS A 24 -10.76 3.50 -7.67
C LYS A 24 -9.46 4.09 -7.13
N TYR A 25 -8.34 3.50 -7.52
CA TYR A 25 -7.00 3.81 -7.00
C TYR A 25 -6.49 5.19 -7.43
N ALA A 26 -7.07 6.27 -6.90
CA ALA A 26 -6.67 7.64 -7.17
C ALA A 26 -5.95 8.25 -5.97
N LYS A 27 -5.12 9.26 -6.22
CA LYS A 27 -4.55 10.10 -5.17
C LYS A 27 -5.62 10.99 -4.58
N PHE A 28 -5.50 11.30 -3.29
CA PHE A 28 -6.32 12.35 -2.70
C PHE A 28 -5.92 13.71 -3.28
N PRO A 29 -6.83 14.47 -3.92
CA PRO A 29 -6.49 15.73 -4.55
C PRO A 29 -5.91 16.74 -3.57
N GLY A 30 -4.83 17.42 -3.97
CA GLY A 30 -4.20 18.48 -3.17
C GLY A 30 -3.35 18.01 -1.99
N LEU A 31 -3.22 16.70 -1.74
CA LEU A 31 -2.37 16.18 -0.66
C LEU A 31 -0.91 16.06 -1.10
N ALA A 32 0.01 16.60 -0.29
CA ALA A 32 1.44 16.58 -0.58
C ALA A 32 2.11 15.30 -0.03
N TYR A 33 1.99 14.19 -0.76
CA TYR A 33 2.54 12.87 -0.38
C TYR A 33 4.07 12.83 -0.20
N SER A 34 4.81 13.76 -0.84
CA SER A 34 6.25 13.90 -0.67
C SER A 34 6.64 14.38 0.74
N HIS A 35 5.75 15.08 1.44
CA HIS A 35 6.04 15.62 2.76
C HIS A 35 5.86 14.55 3.86
N PRO A 36 6.72 14.49 4.90
CA PRO A 36 6.56 13.55 6.01
C PRO A 36 5.25 13.72 6.79
N LYS A 37 4.71 14.94 6.79
CA LYS A 37 3.40 15.30 7.37
C LYS A 37 2.46 15.89 6.31
N PRO A 38 1.75 15.07 5.51
CA PRO A 38 0.90 15.57 4.44
C PRO A 38 -0.29 16.40 4.94
N PHE A 39 -0.80 16.08 6.14
CA PHE A 39 -1.97 16.73 6.76
C PHE A 39 -1.63 17.91 7.69
N ARG A 40 -0.37 18.36 7.74
CA ARG A 40 0.07 19.45 8.64
C ARG A 40 -0.77 20.74 8.56
N ASN A 41 -1.39 21.01 7.41
CA ASN A 41 -2.20 22.21 7.18
C ASN A 41 -3.70 22.00 7.38
N TRP A 42 -4.14 20.80 7.74
CA TRP A 42 -5.54 20.49 8.02
C TRP A 42 -5.86 20.73 9.49
N SER A 43 -7.10 21.12 9.80
CA SER A 43 -7.56 21.21 11.18
C SER A 43 -7.91 19.84 11.76
N ASP A 44 -7.90 19.74 13.09
CA ASP A 44 -8.20 18.49 13.80
C ASP A 44 -9.62 17.99 13.50
N THR A 45 -10.58 18.93 13.39
CA THR A 45 -11.97 18.64 13.02
C THR A 45 -12.08 18.10 11.60
N GLN A 46 -11.36 18.70 10.64
CA GLN A 46 -11.35 18.22 9.25
C GLN A 46 -10.79 16.80 9.16
N MET A 47 -9.66 16.53 9.82
CA MET A 47 -9.05 15.20 9.83
C MET A 47 -9.95 14.16 10.49
N THR A 48 -10.49 14.45 11.68
CA THR A 48 -11.38 13.53 12.41
C THR A 48 -12.62 13.19 11.60
N ALA A 49 -13.23 14.17 10.93
CA ALA A 49 -14.38 13.95 10.05
C ALA A 49 -14.01 13.09 8.83
N ALA A 50 -12.90 13.40 8.16
CA ALA A 50 -12.46 12.70 6.96
C ALA A 50 -12.11 11.23 7.22
N ILE A 51 -11.51 10.90 8.38
CA ILE A 51 -11.14 9.55 8.78
C ILE A 51 -12.33 8.59 8.71
N GLY A 52 -13.49 8.96 9.29
CA GLY A 52 -14.68 8.11 9.24
C GLY A 52 -15.16 7.85 7.81
N GLY A 53 -15.09 8.89 6.96
CA GLY A 53 -15.42 8.78 5.54
C GLY A 53 -14.49 7.86 4.75
N TRP A 54 -13.19 7.82 5.07
CA TRP A 54 -12.23 6.92 4.43
C TRP A 54 -12.35 5.48 4.90
N LEU A 55 -12.56 5.25 6.20
CA LEU A 55 -12.72 3.91 6.78
C LEU A 55 -14.02 3.22 6.32
N SER A 56 -15.05 4.01 5.99
CA SER A 56 -16.32 3.51 5.45
C SER A 56 -16.24 3.01 4.00
N GLN A 57 -15.14 3.24 3.29
CA GLN A 57 -14.99 2.87 1.88
C GLN A 57 -14.67 1.37 1.71
N ASN A 58 -14.88 0.85 0.51
CA ASN A 58 -14.45 -0.50 0.13
C ASN A 58 -13.74 -0.48 -1.24
N PRO A 59 -12.39 -0.67 -1.30
CA PRO A 59 -11.47 -0.81 -0.17
C PRO A 59 -11.44 0.45 0.72
N PRO A 60 -11.11 0.31 2.02
CA PRO A 60 -10.97 1.45 2.92
C PRO A 60 -9.76 2.30 2.54
N GLY A 61 -9.85 3.61 2.78
CA GLY A 61 -8.73 4.55 2.67
C GLY A 61 -7.83 4.55 3.90
N LEU A 62 -7.24 3.39 4.24
CA LEU A 62 -6.42 3.18 5.44
C LEU A 62 -5.16 4.04 5.44
N GLU A 63 -4.51 4.27 4.30
CA GLU A 63 -3.36 5.17 4.19
C GLU A 63 -3.73 6.56 4.69
N LEU A 64 -4.76 7.16 4.11
CA LEU A 64 -5.19 8.52 4.44
C LEU A 64 -5.62 8.60 5.90
N ALA A 65 -6.40 7.61 6.36
CA ALA A 65 -6.86 7.56 7.73
C ALA A 65 -5.70 7.43 8.73
N THR A 66 -4.69 6.61 8.40
CA THR A 66 -3.51 6.41 9.26
C THR A 66 -2.62 7.65 9.29
N LEU A 67 -2.37 8.29 8.14
CA LEU A 67 -1.57 9.52 8.07
C LEU A 67 -2.23 10.67 8.84
N ALA A 68 -3.55 10.83 8.72
CA ALA A 68 -4.30 11.82 9.48
C ALA A 68 -4.31 11.50 10.99
N LEU A 69 -4.46 10.23 11.37
CA LEU A 69 -4.37 9.80 12.77
C LEU A 69 -2.99 10.10 13.36
N ASN A 70 -1.90 9.84 12.63
CA ASN A 70 -0.54 10.12 13.11
C ASN A 70 -0.32 11.63 13.30
N GLU A 71 -0.86 12.47 12.42
CA GLU A 71 -0.83 13.92 12.60
C GLU A 71 -1.60 14.33 13.87
N LEU A 72 -2.82 13.81 14.09
CA LEU A 72 -3.60 14.06 15.32
C LEU A 72 -2.88 13.58 16.58
N ARG A 73 -2.21 12.42 16.53
CA ARG A 73 -1.40 11.89 17.65
C ARG A 73 -0.26 12.85 17.99
N SER A 74 0.40 13.40 16.97
CA SER A 74 1.45 14.40 17.17
C SER A 74 0.93 15.69 17.82
N ARG A 75 -0.36 15.99 17.62
CA ARG A 75 -1.08 17.13 18.25
C ARG A 75 -1.75 16.77 19.58
N ARG A 76 -1.74 15.49 19.96
CA ARG A 76 -2.41 14.94 21.16
C ARG A 76 -3.93 15.12 21.15
N THR A 77 -4.56 15.01 19.98
CA THR A 77 -6.01 15.18 19.77
C THR A 77 -6.65 13.99 19.04
N ASP A 78 -6.06 12.80 19.16
CA ASP A 78 -6.40 11.62 18.37
C ASP A 78 -7.53 10.73 18.92
N MET A 79 -7.99 10.95 20.16
CA MET A 79 -8.95 10.06 20.82
C MET A 79 -10.19 9.75 19.96
N ALA A 80 -10.84 10.78 19.43
CA ALA A 80 -12.03 10.62 18.59
C ALA A 80 -11.72 9.90 17.27
N ALA A 81 -10.52 10.11 16.71
CA ALA A 81 -10.09 9.43 15.50
C ALA A 81 -9.77 7.94 15.77
N SER A 82 -9.12 7.63 16.89
CA SER A 82 -8.84 6.26 17.33
C SER A 82 -10.12 5.46 17.55
N MET A 83 -11.16 6.06 18.12
CA MET A 83 -12.48 5.41 18.26
C MET A 83 -13.08 5.03 16.90
N LYS A 84 -12.92 5.86 15.86
CA LYS A 84 -13.43 5.55 14.51
C LYS A 84 -12.79 4.30 13.91
N PHE A 85 -11.50 4.07 14.15
CA PHE A 85 -10.86 2.82 13.71
C PHE A 85 -11.53 1.61 14.36
N ALA A 86 -11.76 1.66 15.68
CA ALA A 86 -12.43 0.61 16.42
C ALA A 86 -13.88 0.39 15.97
N GLU A 87 -14.65 1.46 15.72
CA GLU A 87 -16.03 1.40 15.20
C GLU A 87 -16.12 0.66 13.85
N HIS A 88 -15.05 0.71 13.05
CA HIS A 88 -14.97 0.06 11.74
C HIS A 88 -14.31 -1.32 11.75
N ASP A 89 -13.88 -1.83 12.91
CA ASP A 89 -13.11 -3.08 13.04
C ASP A 89 -11.86 -3.08 12.13
N LEU A 90 -11.16 -1.94 12.12
CA LEU A 90 -9.93 -1.71 11.36
C LEU A 90 -8.85 -1.19 12.29
N GLU A 91 -7.59 -1.57 12.04
CA GLU A 91 -6.45 -0.98 12.75
C GLU A 91 -5.69 -0.01 11.84
N PRO A 92 -5.02 1.00 12.40
CA PRO A 92 -4.11 1.84 11.63
C PRO A 92 -2.88 1.05 11.13
N ILE A 93 -2.25 1.54 10.07
CA ILE A 93 -0.99 0.96 9.55
C ILE A 93 0.18 1.46 10.42
N ILE A 94 0.44 0.76 11.52
CA ILE A 94 1.38 1.22 12.57
C ILE A 94 2.82 1.46 12.08
N TRP A 95 3.25 0.78 11.03
CA TRP A 95 4.59 0.93 10.45
C TRP A 95 4.69 2.03 9.38
N LEU A 96 3.58 2.69 9.00
CA LEU A 96 3.55 3.58 7.84
C LEU A 96 4.46 4.82 7.97
N GLU A 97 4.53 5.41 9.17
CA GLU A 97 5.36 6.58 9.42
C GLU A 97 6.85 6.24 9.32
N GLU A 98 7.29 5.17 9.99
CA GLU A 98 8.67 4.68 9.95
C GLU A 98 9.07 4.23 8.54
N ALA A 99 8.21 3.49 7.84
CA ALA A 99 8.40 3.13 6.44
C ALA A 99 8.56 4.37 5.54
N GLY A 100 7.74 5.40 5.74
CA GLY A 100 7.88 6.66 5.03
C GLY A 100 9.21 7.36 5.33
N ALA A 101 9.72 7.28 6.55
CA ALA A 101 11.04 7.82 6.90
C ALA A 101 12.16 7.04 6.19
N LYS A 102 12.12 5.71 6.21
CA LYS A 102 13.10 4.85 5.54
C LYS A 102 13.13 5.05 4.03
N VAL A 103 11.97 5.14 3.38
CA VAL A 103 11.93 5.42 1.94
C VAL A 103 12.56 6.78 1.64
N ARG A 104 12.28 7.84 2.41
CA ARG A 104 12.88 9.17 2.17
C ARG A 104 14.39 9.20 2.43
N GLU A 105 14.88 8.41 3.38
CA GLU A 105 16.30 8.19 3.62
C GLU A 105 16.96 7.49 2.42
N THR A 106 16.31 6.47 1.85
CA THR A 106 16.81 5.71 0.69
C THR A 106 16.70 6.46 -0.64
N PHE A 107 15.70 7.33 -0.77
CA PHE A 107 15.46 8.16 -1.94
C PHE A 107 15.57 9.66 -1.58
N PRO A 108 16.78 10.12 -1.23
CA PRO A 108 16.99 11.51 -0.85
C PRO A 108 16.81 12.43 -2.07
N ARG A 109 16.56 13.72 -1.80
CA ARG A 109 16.20 14.70 -2.84
C ARG A 109 17.27 14.84 -3.92
N ASP A 110 18.54 14.87 -3.54
CA ASP A 110 19.68 14.93 -4.45
C ASP A 110 19.70 13.75 -5.44
N LEU A 111 19.42 12.54 -4.97
CA LEU A 111 19.31 11.36 -5.83
C LEU A 111 18.15 11.49 -6.83
N LEU A 112 16.99 11.97 -6.35
CA LEU A 112 15.83 12.17 -7.19
C LEU A 112 16.06 13.27 -8.23
N ASP A 113 16.65 14.39 -7.83
CA ASP A 113 16.97 15.52 -8.70
C ASP A 113 18.00 15.10 -9.77
N ALA A 114 19.08 14.41 -9.38
CA ALA A 114 20.07 13.87 -10.32
C ALA A 114 19.46 12.88 -11.32
N HIS A 115 18.55 12.02 -10.87
CA HIS A 115 17.78 11.13 -11.76
C HIS A 115 16.92 11.95 -12.72
N MET A 116 16.23 12.99 -12.25
CA MET A 116 15.37 13.86 -13.05
C MET A 116 16.16 14.71 -14.07
N GLU A 117 17.42 15.00 -13.83
CA GLU A 117 18.31 15.71 -14.77
C GLU A 117 19.03 14.77 -15.75
N GLY A 118 19.23 13.49 -15.39
CA GLY A 118 19.95 12.53 -16.21
C GLY A 118 19.31 12.22 -17.57
N GLN A 119 20.14 11.82 -18.55
CA GLN A 119 19.75 11.56 -19.96
C GLN A 119 19.00 10.23 -20.18
N GLY A 120 18.56 9.55 -19.12
CA GLY A 120 17.83 8.28 -19.22
C GLY A 120 16.36 8.44 -19.59
N ALA A 121 15.84 7.55 -20.44
CA ALA A 121 14.41 7.51 -20.74
C ALA A 121 13.58 7.17 -19.49
N LYS A 122 12.73 8.13 -19.08
CA LYS A 122 11.79 8.03 -17.96
C LYS A 122 10.40 7.64 -18.46
N GLY A 123 9.60 7.04 -17.60
CA GLY A 123 8.19 6.75 -17.92
C GLY A 123 7.69 5.40 -17.43
N ALA A 124 8.45 4.71 -16.59
CA ALA A 124 7.92 3.66 -15.75
C ALA A 124 7.64 4.18 -14.33
N ASN A 125 6.98 3.36 -13.51
CA ASN A 125 6.63 3.66 -12.14
C ASN A 125 7.00 2.48 -11.23
N ILE A 126 7.43 2.77 -10.02
CA ILE A 126 7.37 1.84 -8.88
C ILE A 126 6.15 2.18 -8.01
N TYR A 127 5.65 1.21 -7.27
CA TYR A 127 4.51 1.39 -6.39
C TYR A 127 4.55 0.44 -5.20
N VAL A 128 3.84 0.83 -4.14
CA VAL A 128 3.56 0.02 -2.97
C VAL A 128 2.07 -0.19 -2.87
N MET A 129 1.63 -1.44 -2.74
CA MET A 129 0.25 -1.81 -2.47
C MET A 129 0.14 -2.40 -1.07
N LEU A 130 -0.74 -1.83 -0.24
CA LEU A 130 -1.14 -2.41 1.02
C LEU A 130 -1.87 -3.74 0.76
N ARG A 131 -1.52 -4.76 1.54
CA ARG A 131 -2.18 -6.06 1.49
C ARG A 131 -2.44 -6.59 2.89
N GLY A 132 -3.60 -7.20 3.07
CA GLY A 132 -3.95 -7.90 4.31
C GLY A 132 -3.72 -9.41 4.22
N GLY A 133 -4.46 -10.16 5.04
CA GLY A 133 -4.46 -11.63 5.01
C GLY A 133 -3.37 -12.28 5.86
N TYR A 134 -2.77 -11.52 6.77
CA TYR A 134 -1.80 -12.00 7.75
C TYR A 134 -2.47 -12.15 9.13
N SER A 135 -1.94 -13.02 9.98
CA SER A 135 -2.39 -13.15 11.37
C SER A 135 -1.88 -11.98 12.21
N SER A 136 -2.49 -11.77 13.39
CA SER A 136 -2.02 -10.81 14.40
C SER A 136 -0.55 -11.05 14.77
N GLU A 137 -0.10 -12.30 14.76
CA GLU A 137 1.30 -12.69 15.02
C GLU A 137 2.31 -12.21 13.96
N ASN A 138 1.87 -11.95 12.73
CA ASN A 138 2.74 -11.51 11.62
C ASN A 138 2.46 -10.06 11.19
N GLY A 139 1.67 -9.32 11.97
CA GLY A 139 1.12 -8.01 11.61
C GLY A 139 0.00 -8.13 10.58
N ILE A 140 -1.16 -7.52 10.84
CA ILE A 140 -2.35 -7.71 10.00
C ILE A 140 -2.22 -7.13 8.57
N TYR A 141 -1.24 -6.24 8.36
CA TYR A 141 -0.93 -5.61 7.09
C TYR A 141 0.53 -5.80 6.69
N GLY A 142 0.74 -6.08 5.40
CA GLY A 142 2.04 -6.06 4.74
C GLY A 142 2.02 -5.21 3.48
N ALA A 143 3.16 -5.17 2.80
CA ALA A 143 3.37 -4.41 1.57
C ALA A 143 3.69 -5.35 0.40
N TYR A 144 3.14 -5.02 -0.77
CA TYR A 144 3.64 -5.51 -2.04
C TYR A 144 4.31 -4.36 -2.80
N VAL A 145 5.57 -4.54 -3.17
CA VAL A 145 6.34 -3.64 -4.00
C VAL A 145 6.32 -4.17 -5.43
N GLY A 146 6.14 -3.28 -6.38
CA GLY A 146 6.13 -3.64 -7.79
C GLY A 146 6.55 -2.50 -8.69
N SER A 147 6.90 -2.81 -9.93
CA SER A 147 7.11 -1.83 -10.99
C SER A 147 6.18 -2.01 -12.19
N THR A 148 6.00 -0.96 -12.99
CA THR A 148 5.13 -1.00 -14.16
C THR A 148 5.45 0.10 -15.17
N GLY A 149 5.28 -0.21 -16.46
CA GLY A 149 5.25 0.80 -17.54
C GLY A 149 3.87 1.43 -17.76
N LYS A 150 2.85 1.06 -16.96
CA LYS A 150 1.49 1.58 -17.04
C LYS A 150 1.27 2.65 -15.97
N PRO A 151 0.19 3.46 -16.05
CA PRO A 151 -0.27 4.23 -14.90
C PRO A 151 -0.51 3.30 -13.71
N VAL A 152 -0.01 3.67 -12.53
CA VAL A 152 -0.14 2.88 -11.29
C VAL A 152 -1.59 2.46 -11.01
N PRO A 153 -2.61 3.36 -11.09
CA PRO A 153 -4.01 2.97 -10.84
C PRO A 153 -4.50 1.83 -11.73
N ARG A 154 -4.10 1.84 -13.00
CA ARG A 154 -4.43 0.79 -13.97
C ARG A 154 -3.77 -0.53 -13.58
N ARG A 155 -2.49 -0.50 -13.19
CA ARG A 155 -1.76 -1.71 -12.80
C ARG A 155 -2.35 -2.35 -11.53
N LEU A 156 -2.72 -1.55 -10.54
CA LEU A 156 -3.36 -2.03 -9.31
C LEU A 156 -4.74 -2.63 -9.58
N THR A 157 -5.50 -2.02 -10.50
CA THR A 157 -6.78 -2.59 -10.98
C THR A 157 -6.57 -3.97 -11.63
N GLU A 158 -5.55 -4.13 -12.47
CA GLU A 158 -5.21 -5.41 -13.08
C GLU A 158 -4.84 -6.46 -12.02
N HIS A 159 -4.06 -6.07 -10.99
CA HIS A 159 -3.75 -6.94 -9.86
C HIS A 159 -5.00 -7.46 -9.14
N ARG A 160 -5.93 -6.57 -8.78
CA ARG A 160 -7.18 -6.98 -8.13
C ARG A 160 -8.04 -7.88 -9.00
N LYS A 161 -8.02 -7.67 -10.32
CA LYS A 161 -8.76 -8.50 -11.29
C LYS A 161 -8.06 -9.83 -11.62
N GLY A 162 -6.90 -10.13 -11.04
CA GLY A 162 -6.13 -11.34 -11.36
C GLY A 162 -5.39 -11.29 -12.70
N ILE A 163 -5.34 -10.14 -13.36
CA ILE A 163 -4.75 -9.99 -14.69
C ILE A 163 -3.24 -9.76 -14.55
N LYS A 164 -2.43 -10.77 -14.93
CA LYS A 164 -0.96 -10.74 -14.76
C LYS A 164 -0.59 -10.31 -13.33
N SER A 165 -1.29 -10.86 -12.35
CA SER A 165 -1.17 -10.43 -10.97
C SER A 165 -0.11 -11.23 -10.21
N ALA A 166 0.62 -10.57 -9.31
CA ALA A 166 1.38 -11.27 -8.30
C ALA A 166 0.45 -12.08 -7.39
N ARG A 167 1.00 -13.16 -6.81
CA ARG A 167 0.26 -14.15 -6.02
C ARG A 167 -0.40 -13.48 -4.82
N GLY A 168 -1.69 -13.76 -4.62
CA GLY A 168 -2.46 -13.29 -3.47
C GLY A 168 -3.03 -11.88 -3.60
N LEU A 169 -2.51 -11.00 -4.47
CA LEU A 169 -3.08 -9.66 -4.66
C LEU A 169 -4.53 -9.60 -5.14
N PRO A 170 -5.05 -10.56 -5.94
CA PRO A 170 -6.47 -10.59 -6.29
C PRO A 170 -7.38 -10.81 -5.08
N ARG A 171 -6.87 -11.45 -4.02
CA ARG A 171 -7.62 -11.72 -2.79
C ARG A 171 -7.33 -10.74 -1.67
N HIS A 172 -6.07 -10.32 -1.52
CA HIS A 172 -5.56 -9.64 -0.33
C HIS A 172 -5.11 -8.20 -0.57
N GLY A 173 -4.97 -7.75 -1.81
CA GLY A 173 -4.63 -6.36 -2.11
C GLY A 173 -5.75 -5.41 -1.67
N ILE A 174 -5.38 -4.31 -1.02
CA ILE A 174 -6.32 -3.33 -0.44
C ILE A 174 -6.27 -2.06 -1.30
N GLU A 175 -5.21 -1.27 -1.16
CA GLU A 175 -5.05 0.04 -1.79
C GLU A 175 -3.55 0.38 -2.01
N PRO A 176 -3.21 1.37 -2.86
CA PRO A 176 -1.87 1.94 -2.90
C PRO A 176 -1.50 2.67 -1.61
N LEU A 177 -0.20 2.70 -1.30
CA LEU A 177 0.38 3.56 -0.27
C LEU A 177 1.20 4.68 -0.94
N TRP A 178 0.50 5.69 -1.48
CA TRP A 178 1.09 6.80 -2.24
C TRP A 178 2.21 7.54 -1.51
N SER A 179 2.14 7.69 -0.19
CA SER A 179 3.17 8.36 0.63
C SER A 179 4.50 7.62 0.62
N LEU A 180 4.54 6.37 0.14
CA LEU A 180 5.75 5.55 0.05
C LEU A 180 6.39 5.55 -1.34
N PHE A 181 5.77 6.14 -2.36
CA PHE A 181 6.35 6.05 -3.72
C PHE A 181 6.00 7.17 -4.70
N ASP A 182 4.96 7.98 -4.45
CA ASP A 182 4.50 8.97 -5.44
C ASP A 182 5.61 9.97 -5.83
N PHE A 183 6.40 10.38 -4.84
CA PHE A 183 7.50 11.35 -5.01
C PHE A 183 8.76 10.76 -5.69
N ILE A 184 8.83 9.44 -5.83
CA ILE A 184 9.95 8.73 -6.47
C ILE A 184 9.73 8.65 -7.99
N ASN A 185 8.47 8.68 -8.43
CA ASN A 185 8.10 8.50 -9.83
C ASN A 185 8.23 9.80 -10.64
N PRO A 186 8.52 9.70 -11.96
CA PRO A 186 8.75 8.47 -12.74
C PRO A 186 10.16 7.90 -12.58
N VAL A 187 10.29 6.58 -12.72
CA VAL A 187 11.58 5.86 -12.67
C VAL A 187 12.07 5.48 -14.08
N PRO A 188 13.31 4.97 -14.23
CA PRO A 188 13.82 4.55 -15.54
C PRO A 188 12.91 3.56 -16.26
N LYS A 189 12.76 3.72 -17.58
CA LYS A 189 11.93 2.85 -18.41
C LYS A 189 12.58 1.49 -18.70
N LYS A 190 13.92 1.46 -18.80
CA LYS A 190 14.69 0.23 -19.06
C LYS A 190 14.50 -0.76 -17.93
N ARG A 191 14.34 -2.05 -18.26
CA ARG A 191 13.96 -3.10 -17.30
C ARG A 191 14.94 -3.22 -16.12
N ALA A 192 16.23 -3.44 -16.40
CA ALA A 192 17.24 -3.61 -15.35
C ALA A 192 17.27 -2.40 -14.38
N ALA A 193 17.41 -1.18 -14.93
CA ALA A 193 17.39 0.04 -14.12
C ALA A 193 16.06 0.23 -13.35
N ARG A 194 14.91 -0.22 -13.90
CA ARG A 194 13.64 -0.17 -13.17
C ARG A 194 13.60 -1.17 -12.00
N GLU A 195 14.11 -2.37 -12.22
CA GLU A 195 14.19 -3.43 -11.21
C GLU A 195 15.14 -3.04 -10.07
N GLU A 196 16.19 -2.26 -10.34
CA GLU A 196 17.04 -1.67 -9.30
C GLU A 196 16.26 -0.71 -8.39
N TRP A 197 15.40 0.16 -8.95
CA TRP A 197 14.57 1.07 -8.15
C TRP A 197 13.49 0.33 -7.36
N GLU A 198 12.91 -0.72 -7.94
CA GLU A 198 11.97 -1.62 -7.25
C GLU A 198 12.65 -2.34 -6.09
N THR A 199 13.84 -2.87 -6.31
CA THR A 199 14.68 -3.54 -5.31
C THR A 199 15.04 -2.60 -4.18
N ARG A 200 15.52 -1.41 -4.50
CA ARG A 200 15.86 -0.38 -3.49
C ARG A 200 14.66 0.01 -2.63
N LEU A 201 13.47 0.13 -3.22
CA LEU A 201 12.24 0.38 -2.47
C LEU A 201 11.84 -0.82 -1.60
N HIS A 202 12.01 -2.05 -2.09
CA HIS A 202 11.78 -3.25 -1.29
C HIS A 202 12.72 -3.30 -0.07
N GLU A 203 14.01 -3.09 -0.27
CA GLU A 203 15.03 -3.11 0.77
C GLU A 203 14.82 -2.01 1.81
N ALA A 204 14.34 -0.83 1.41
CA ALA A 204 13.99 0.24 2.34
C ALA A 204 12.83 -0.16 3.28
N LEU A 205 11.87 -0.96 2.80
CA LEU A 205 10.68 -1.35 3.54
C LEU A 205 10.88 -2.63 4.37
N ALA A 206 11.75 -3.55 3.93
CA ALA A 206 11.93 -4.86 4.55
C ALA A 206 12.26 -4.85 6.06
N PRO A 207 13.05 -3.89 6.59
CA PRO A 207 13.35 -3.85 8.03
C PRO A 207 12.19 -3.42 8.92
N VAL A 208 11.18 -2.74 8.36
CA VAL A 208 10.16 -2.02 9.16
C VAL A 208 8.73 -2.52 8.88
N VAL A 209 8.49 -3.09 7.71
CA VAL A 209 7.19 -3.68 7.36
C VAL A 209 7.23 -5.17 7.70
N PRO A 210 6.30 -5.70 8.52
CA PRO A 210 6.30 -7.09 8.96
C PRO A 210 6.39 -8.11 7.83
N LYS A 211 5.78 -7.79 6.69
CA LYS A 211 5.92 -8.57 5.47
C LYS A 211 5.99 -7.68 4.24
N VAL A 212 7.13 -7.74 3.54
CA VAL A 212 7.28 -7.19 2.19
C VAL A 212 7.31 -8.34 1.18
N THR A 213 6.64 -8.15 0.06
CA THR A 213 6.65 -9.06 -1.09
C THR A 213 6.87 -8.23 -2.36
N GLY A 214 7.43 -8.81 -3.41
CA GLY A 214 7.80 -8.11 -4.64
C GLY A 214 8.95 -8.81 -5.32
N ASP A 215 9.27 -8.41 -6.55
CA ASP A 215 10.44 -8.93 -7.24
C ASP A 215 11.67 -8.13 -6.77
N VAL A 216 12.74 -8.83 -6.41
CA VAL A 216 14.04 -8.26 -6.00
C VAL A 216 15.07 -8.76 -7.02
N ALA A 217 15.79 -7.84 -7.65
CA ALA A 217 16.89 -8.18 -8.54
C ALA A 217 18.15 -8.42 -7.69
N PHE A 218 18.72 -9.62 -7.79
CA PHE A 218 20.02 -9.99 -7.24
C PHE A 218 21.04 -10.10 -8.38
#